data_AF-A0A9D1L4D4-F1
#
_entry.id   AF-A0A9D1L4D4-F1
#
_cell.length_a   1.000
_cell.length_b   1.000
_cell.length_c   1.000
_cell.angle_alpha   90.00
_cell.angle_beta   90.00
_cell.angle_gamma   90.00
#
_symmetry.space_group_name_H-M   'P 1'
#
loop_
_entity.id
_entity.type
_entity.pdbx_description
1 polymer ?
#
loop_
_entity_poly.entity_id
_entity_poly.type
_entity_poly.pdbx_seq_one_letter_code
_entity_poly.pdbx_strand_id
1 'polypeptide(L)'
;MKYDKKLAMKLIQDKLDHHSFLQYKEIAEITGYHPKYILKLKKEMLDGIASSTHGNKHRKPKNAISEEEEQKIISLYKKSHVSIRKFCKFYGRRSYSCVYQVLKRNGLIKE
;
A
#
# COMPACT_ATOMS: atom_id res chain seq x y z
N MET A 1 -12.67 -0.39 -18.42
CA MET A 1 -12.98 1.01 -18.05
C MET A 1 -11.91 1.54 -17.12
N LYS A 2 -11.40 2.76 -17.37
CA LYS A 2 -10.33 3.36 -16.56
C LYS A 2 -10.97 4.20 -15.45
N TYR A 3 -10.98 3.68 -14.24
CA TYR A 3 -11.48 4.37 -13.06
C TYR A 3 -10.53 5.53 -12.70
N ASP A 4 -11.02 6.77 -12.80
CA ASP A 4 -10.23 7.96 -12.49
C ASP A 4 -10.83 8.73 -11.29
N LYS A 5 -10.28 8.45 -10.10
CA LYS A 5 -10.71 9.08 -8.85
C LYS A 5 -10.52 10.60 -8.88
N LYS A 6 -9.47 11.10 -9.51
CA LYS A 6 -9.18 12.55 -9.57
C LYS A 6 -10.23 13.26 -10.40
N LEU A 7 -10.57 12.69 -11.56
CA LEU A 7 -11.63 13.21 -12.41
C LEU A 7 -12.97 13.20 -11.70
N ALA A 8 -13.30 12.11 -10.99
CA ALA A 8 -14.54 12.02 -10.21
C ALA A 8 -14.64 13.08 -9.11
N MET A 9 -13.57 13.30 -8.34
CA MET A 9 -13.55 14.35 -7.31
C MET A 9 -13.70 15.74 -7.92
N LYS A 10 -13.05 16.02 -9.07
CA LYS A 10 -13.19 17.30 -9.77
C LYS A 10 -14.63 17.56 -10.21
N LEU A 11 -15.27 16.60 -10.89
CA LEU A 11 -16.65 16.75 -11.36
C LEU A 11 -17.66 16.89 -10.21
N ILE A 12 -17.42 16.23 -9.08
CA ILE A 12 -18.24 16.40 -7.88
C ILE A 12 -18.05 17.81 -7.30
N GLN A 13 -16.81 18.30 -7.24
CA GLN A 13 -16.50 19.66 -6.77
C GLN A 13 -17.15 20.72 -7.67
N ASP A 14 -16.98 20.62 -8.98
CA ASP A 14 -17.59 21.53 -9.96
C ASP A 14 -19.12 21.56 -9.83
N LYS A 15 -19.75 20.44 -9.47
CA LYS A 15 -21.20 20.39 -9.20
C LYS A 15 -21.58 21.04 -7.86
N LEU A 16 -20.75 20.89 -6.82
CA LEU A 16 -20.97 21.51 -5.50
C LEU A 16 -20.80 23.03 -5.57
N ASP A 17 -19.85 23.50 -6.36
CA ASP A 17 -19.54 24.93 -6.57
C ASP A 17 -20.45 25.59 -7.64
N HIS A 18 -21.47 24.87 -8.11
CA HIS A 18 -22.43 25.30 -9.13
C HIS A 18 -21.81 25.67 -10.50
N HIS A 19 -20.59 25.19 -10.79
CA HIS A 19 -19.94 25.31 -12.11
C HIS A 19 -20.42 24.25 -13.12
N SER A 20 -21.18 23.24 -12.68
CA SER A 20 -21.70 22.18 -13.54
C SER A 20 -23.10 21.73 -13.16
N PHE A 21 -23.93 21.45 -14.18
CA PHE A 21 -25.29 20.91 -14.04
C PHE A 21 -25.36 19.38 -14.10
N LEU A 22 -24.21 18.70 -14.30
CA LEU A 22 -24.16 17.25 -14.46
C LEU A 22 -24.83 16.50 -13.31
N GLN A 23 -25.65 15.49 -13.59
CA GLN A 23 -26.21 14.61 -12.58
C GLN A 23 -25.15 13.65 -12.03
N TYR A 24 -25.32 13.19 -10.79
CA TYR A 24 -24.38 12.22 -10.20
C TYR A 24 -24.35 10.87 -10.96
N LYS A 25 -25.42 10.55 -11.71
CA LYS A 25 -25.45 9.38 -12.61
C LYS A 25 -24.54 9.59 -13.83
N GLU A 26 -24.57 10.78 -14.43
CA GLU A 26 -23.71 11.14 -15.56
C GLU A 26 -22.24 11.19 -15.13
N ILE A 27 -21.95 11.72 -13.93
CA ILE A 27 -20.59 11.70 -13.37
C ILE A 27 -20.09 10.25 -13.19
N ALA A 28 -20.95 9.33 -12.76
CA ALA A 28 -20.64 7.91 -12.64
C ALA A 28 -20.32 7.27 -14.01
N GLU A 29 -21.11 7.57 -15.03
CA GLU A 29 -20.89 7.10 -16.41
C GLU A 29 -19.56 7.63 -16.99
N ILE A 30 -19.29 8.92 -16.85
CA ILE A 30 -18.05 9.57 -17.35
C ILE A 30 -16.80 8.98 -16.68
N THR A 31 -16.87 8.75 -15.36
CA THR A 31 -15.71 8.31 -14.57
C THR A 31 -15.56 6.79 -14.49
N GLY A 32 -16.55 6.06 -15.02
CA GLY A 32 -16.67 4.61 -14.95
C GLY A 32 -16.99 4.07 -13.56
N TYR A 33 -17.19 4.91 -12.54
CA TYR A 33 -17.50 4.47 -11.18
C TYR A 33 -18.99 4.16 -11.00
N HIS A 34 -19.29 3.28 -10.04
CA HIS A 34 -20.68 3.02 -9.65
C HIS A 34 -21.31 4.27 -8.98
N PRO A 35 -22.58 4.62 -9.25
CA PRO A 35 -23.24 5.80 -8.66
C PRO A 35 -23.18 5.86 -7.13
N LYS A 36 -23.30 4.71 -6.46
CA LYS A 36 -23.12 4.58 -4.99
C LYS A 36 -21.75 5.09 -4.52
N TYR A 37 -20.70 4.87 -5.30
CA TYR A 37 -19.35 5.34 -4.99
C TYR A 37 -19.23 6.85 -5.17
N ILE A 38 -19.85 7.44 -6.20
CA ILE A 38 -19.92 8.90 -6.38
C ILE A 38 -20.63 9.58 -5.19
N LEU A 39 -21.75 9.01 -4.72
CA LEU A 39 -22.45 9.54 -3.54
C LEU A 39 -21.62 9.42 -2.26
N LYS A 40 -20.87 8.31 -2.11
CA LYS A 40 -19.94 8.13 -0.99
C LYS A 40 -18.80 9.15 -1.05
N LEU A 41 -18.18 9.35 -2.22
CA LEU A 41 -17.13 10.35 -2.42
C LEU A 41 -17.62 11.76 -2.11
N LYS A 42 -18.84 12.11 -2.54
CA LYS A 42 -19.46 13.40 -2.20
C LYS A 42 -19.51 13.61 -0.69
N LYS A 43 -19.97 12.62 0.08
CA LYS A 43 -20.00 12.71 1.55
C LYS A 43 -18.60 12.88 2.12
N GLU A 44 -17.65 12.05 1.69
CA GLU A 44 -16.24 12.15 2.13
C GLU A 44 -15.63 13.53 1.81
N MET A 45 -16.02 14.17 0.70
CA MET A 45 -15.57 15.52 0.32
C MET A 45 -16.18 16.60 1.21
N LEU A 46 -17.47 16.52 1.51
CA LEU A 46 -18.14 17.44 2.43
C LEU A 46 -17.58 17.33 3.86
N ASP A 47 -17.23 16.12 4.28
CA ASP A 47 -16.63 15.86 5.59
C ASP A 47 -15.14 16.27 5.66
N GLY A 48 -14.54 16.71 4.55
CA GLY A 48 -13.11 17.07 4.45
C GLY A 48 -12.15 15.87 4.53
N ILE A 49 -12.66 14.65 4.44
CA ILE A 49 -11.90 13.38 4.61
C ILE A 49 -11.45 12.81 3.24
N ALA A 50 -12.00 13.31 2.13
CA ALA A 50 -11.69 12.83 0.80
C ALA A 50 -10.22 13.07 0.43
N SER A 51 -9.41 12.02 0.52
CA SER A 51 -8.04 12.02 0.04
C SER A 51 -7.92 11.28 -1.30
N SER A 52 -7.19 11.86 -2.26
CA SER A 52 -6.85 11.19 -3.53
C SER A 52 -5.95 9.97 -3.34
N THR A 53 -5.39 9.78 -2.15
CA THR A 53 -4.43 8.74 -1.83
C THR A 53 -5.15 7.48 -1.34
N HIS A 54 -4.62 6.32 -1.71
CA HIS A 54 -5.09 5.04 -1.17
C HIS A 54 -4.61 4.93 0.29
N GLY A 55 -5.52 4.68 1.24
CA GLY A 55 -5.22 4.73 2.68
C GLY A 55 -4.11 3.79 3.15
N ASN A 56 -3.78 2.75 2.38
CA ASN A 56 -2.71 1.79 2.71
C ASN A 56 -1.38 2.06 1.99
N LYS A 57 -1.27 3.11 1.17
CA LYS A 57 -0.11 3.28 0.26
C LYS A 57 1.25 3.38 0.98
N HIS A 58 1.26 3.74 2.27
CA HIS A 58 2.47 3.85 3.09
C HIS A 58 2.35 3.22 4.49
N ARG A 59 1.30 2.43 4.74
CA ARG A 59 1.12 1.81 6.05
C ARG A 59 2.09 0.63 6.19
N LYS A 60 3.05 0.74 7.13
CA LYS A 60 3.92 -0.39 7.48
C LYS A 60 3.05 -1.55 8.00
N PRO A 61 3.24 -2.79 7.51
CA PRO A 61 2.48 -3.93 8.00
C PRO A 61 2.82 -4.20 9.47
N LYS A 62 1.85 -4.68 10.26
CA LYS A 62 2.06 -5.02 11.69
C LYS A 62 3.19 -6.04 11.90
N ASN A 63 3.41 -6.90 10.90
CA ASN A 63 4.41 -7.97 10.95
C ASN A 63 5.76 -7.55 10.32
N ALA A 64 5.98 -6.26 10.09
CA ALA A 64 7.28 -5.76 9.65
C ALA A 64 8.36 -6.19 10.63
N ILE A 65 9.51 -6.63 10.10
CA ILE A 65 10.68 -6.94 10.93
C ILE A 65 11.17 -5.66 11.61
N SER A 66 11.51 -5.74 12.89
CA SER A 66 12.16 -4.61 13.57
C SER A 66 13.61 -4.49 13.10
N GLU A 67 14.16 -3.27 13.19
CA GLU A 67 15.56 -3.03 12.84
C GLU A 67 16.51 -3.86 13.72
N GLU A 68 16.18 -4.03 15.00
CA GLU A 68 16.94 -4.86 15.93
C GLU A 68 17.02 -6.34 15.50
N GLU A 69 15.89 -6.90 15.07
CA GLU A 69 15.82 -8.30 14.64
C GLU A 69 16.55 -8.51 13.31
N GLU A 70 16.46 -7.54 12.41
CA GLU A 70 17.23 -7.52 11.17
C GLU A 70 18.74 -7.53 11.44
N GLN A 71 19.24 -6.66 12.34
CA GLN A 71 20.65 -6.64 12.72
C GLN A 71 21.09 -7.95 13.39
N LYS A 72 20.20 -8.58 14.16
CA LYS A 72 20.45 -9.90 14.75
C LYS A 72 20.62 -10.98 13.68
N ILE A 73 19.77 -11.01 12.65
CA ILE A 73 19.90 -11.95 11.53
C ILE A 73 21.22 -11.74 10.78
N ILE A 74 21.56 -10.49 10.46
CA ILE A 74 22.77 -10.12 9.73
C ILE A 74 24.02 -10.53 10.51
N SER A 75 24.10 -10.19 11.80
CA SER A 75 25.25 -10.48 12.65
C SER A 75 25.46 -11.98 12.87
N LEU A 76 24.38 -12.74 13.12
CA LEU A 76 24.46 -14.19 13.25
C LEU A 76 24.85 -14.86 11.94
N TYR A 77 24.28 -14.42 10.81
CA TYR A 77 24.62 -14.99 9.51
C TYR A 77 26.08 -14.73 9.13
N LYS A 78 26.60 -13.51 9.32
CA LYS A 78 28.02 -13.16 9.06
C LYS A 78 29.00 -14.00 9.89
N LYS A 79 28.64 -14.34 11.14
CA LYS A 79 29.45 -15.21 12.00
C LYS A 79 29.36 -16.69 11.60
N SER A 80 28.34 -17.05 10.85
CA SER A 80 28.09 -18.42 10.45
C SER A 80 28.59 -18.68 9.02
N HIS A 81 29.44 -19.69 8.83
CA HIS A 81 29.84 -20.14 7.49
C HIS A 81 28.85 -21.17 6.91
N VAL A 82 27.57 -21.12 7.30
CA VAL A 82 26.57 -22.13 6.96
C VAL A 82 25.68 -21.68 5.80
N SER A 83 25.10 -22.63 5.08
CA SER A 83 24.12 -22.30 4.04
C SER A 83 22.85 -21.68 4.62
N ILE A 84 22.19 -20.83 3.83
CA ILE A 84 20.94 -20.13 4.22
C ILE A 84 19.89 -21.12 4.74
N ARG A 85 19.79 -22.30 4.12
CA ARG A 85 18.84 -23.35 4.52
C ARG A 85 19.12 -23.87 5.93
N LYS A 86 20.39 -24.08 6.28
CA LYS A 86 20.82 -24.48 7.63
C LYS A 86 20.61 -23.34 8.62
N PHE A 87 20.97 -22.12 8.22
CA PHE A 87 20.76 -20.92 9.04
C PHE A 87 19.28 -20.70 9.39
N CYS A 88 18.37 -20.82 8.42
CA CYS A 88 16.93 -20.67 8.65
C CYS A 88 16.38 -21.72 9.62
N LYS A 89 16.86 -22.97 9.52
CA LYS A 89 16.51 -24.04 10.47
C LYS A 89 16.98 -23.73 11.89
N PHE A 90 18.20 -23.20 12.04
CA PHE A 90 18.75 -22.79 13.32
C PHE A 90 18.02 -21.58 13.92
N TYR A 91 17.75 -20.56 13.09
CA TYR A 91 17.16 -19.32 13.57
C TYR A 91 15.70 -19.51 14.00
N GLY A 92 14.90 -20.30 13.27
CA GLY A 92 13.59 -20.80 13.68
C GLY A 92 12.47 -19.78 13.96
N ARG A 93 12.78 -18.48 14.03
CA ARG A 93 11.83 -17.41 14.43
C ARG A 93 11.13 -16.73 13.26
N ARG A 94 11.73 -16.77 12.07
CA ARG A 94 11.21 -16.13 10.84
C ARG A 94 11.21 -17.12 9.69
N SER A 95 10.32 -16.89 8.73
CA SER A 95 10.23 -17.72 7.53
C SER A 95 11.49 -17.61 6.69
N TYR A 96 11.77 -18.63 5.88
CA TYR A 96 12.88 -18.64 4.94
C TYR A 96 12.88 -17.39 4.06
N SER A 97 11.72 -17.03 3.49
CA SER A 97 11.59 -15.87 2.61
C SER A 97 11.93 -14.56 3.30
N CYS A 98 11.56 -14.39 4.58
CA CYS A 98 11.89 -13.20 5.36
C CYS A 98 13.41 -13.08 5.57
N VAL A 99 14.04 -14.16 6.05
CA VAL A 99 15.48 -14.21 6.27
C VAL A 99 16.25 -14.00 4.95
N TYR A 100 15.83 -14.67 3.87
CA TYR A 100 16.42 -14.53 2.55
C TYR A 100 16.35 -13.08 2.05
N GLN A 101 15.19 -12.42 2.16
CA GLN A 101 15.04 -11.01 1.76
C GLN A 101 15.92 -10.07 2.58
N VAL A 102 16.01 -10.28 3.90
CA VAL A 102 16.91 -9.51 4.78
C VAL A 102 18.35 -9.66 4.31
N LEU A 103 18.83 -10.88 4.12
CA LEU A 103 20.20 -11.14 3.71
C LEU A 103 20.50 -10.65 2.28
N LYS A 104 19.55 -10.80 1.34
CA LYS A 104 19.64 -10.29 -0.03
C LYS A 104 19.76 -8.77 -0.08
N ARG A 105 18.89 -8.05 0.64
CA ARG A 105 18.92 -6.58 0.72
C ARG A 105 20.22 -6.05 1.33
N ASN A 106 20.86 -6.83 2.19
CA ASN A 106 22.13 -6.50 2.83
C ASN A 106 23.37 -7.05 2.08
N GLY A 107 23.20 -7.56 0.84
CA GLY A 107 24.31 -7.99 -0.02
C GLY A 107 25.04 -9.24 0.44
N LEU A 108 24.48 -10.02 1.37
CA LEU A 108 25.09 -11.23 1.92
C LEU A 108 24.86 -12.48 1.07
N ILE A 109 23.95 -12.39 0.11
CA ILE A 109 23.60 -13.45 -0.83
C ILE A 109 23.46 -12.78 -2.20
N LYS A 110 24.08 -13.38 -3.23
CA LYS A 110 23.87 -12.98 -4.63
C LYS A 110 22.73 -13.81 -5.22
N GLU A 111 22.06 -13.25 -6.22
CA GLU A 111 20.98 -13.92 -6.96
C GLU A 111 21.43 -15.27 -7.54
#